data_AF-A0A928H4M8-F1
#
_entry.id   AF-A0A928H4M8-F1
#
_cell.length_a   1.000
_cell.length_b   1.000
_cell.length_c   1.000
_cell.angle_alpha   90.00
_cell.angle_beta   90.00
_cell.angle_gamma   90.00
#
_symmetry.space_group_name_H-M   'P 1'
#
loop_
_entity.id
_entity.type
_entity.pdbx_description
1 polymer ?
#
loop_
_entity_poly.entity_id
_entity_poly.type
_entity_poly.pdbx_seq_one_letter_code
_entity_poly.pdbx_strand_id
1 'polypeptide(L)'
;MKKVLWLAVCSVLGSSLFAAAELPSKCVDFGFSELNGSCFKRVGAYAKYGVFLVDDADAANGKALAFEVHPKQKNVHAHAFSMGIFRRKSGKGQLKIEIPKKDLPQDEKYHFHFVGDIVLFDDSTFWAHRSWAIQQFLDSFYDAENPKNNKVAVYASIKFTGPAYVKGSSNKDGVYVDRIVLARTGTLPKTGAKAALPAEFEGKELFDIVHGNFTSVKKMAKNGLVLVDDADAVSGKAMAVLKSRQGHKLPFRMGIFSNKDQKSLAYKQLGKEQIPQDEKYHLYPLGKVTLDKDAFFWGHASWAMQQNFASYINAEKTENNKVEVFVSLKFTGPAYVENSTSKDGVYIDRFLLVLPESK
;
A
#
# COMPACT_ATOMS: atom_id res chain seq x y z
N MET A 1 -5.59 30.20 -34.89
CA MET A 1 -4.21 30.23 -35.42
C MET A 1 -3.57 28.87 -35.17
N LYS A 2 -3.08 28.28 -36.26
CA LYS A 2 -2.37 27.01 -36.50
C LYS A 2 -2.34 25.93 -35.39
N LYS A 3 -3.15 24.90 -35.65
CA LYS A 3 -2.98 23.51 -35.17
C LYS A 3 -1.60 22.99 -35.56
N VAL A 4 -0.90 22.32 -34.65
CA VAL A 4 0.10 21.30 -35.00
C VAL A 4 -0.28 20.03 -34.27
N LEU A 5 -0.67 19.06 -35.08
CA LEU A 5 -0.98 17.68 -34.79
C LEU A 5 0.36 16.91 -34.76
N TRP A 6 0.62 16.10 -33.74
CA TRP A 6 1.57 15.01 -33.86
C TRP A 6 0.84 13.69 -33.61
N LEU A 7 0.71 12.94 -34.70
CA LEU A 7 0.27 11.55 -34.72
C LEU A 7 1.27 10.68 -33.96
N ALA A 8 0.73 9.76 -33.16
CA ALA A 8 1.44 8.58 -32.73
C ALA A 8 1.71 7.68 -33.95
N VAL A 9 2.99 7.37 -34.18
CA VAL A 9 3.40 6.20 -34.94
C VAL A 9 4.15 5.30 -33.97
N CYS A 10 3.50 4.20 -33.60
CA CYS A 10 4.17 3.08 -32.96
C CYS A 10 5.26 2.58 -33.90
N SER A 11 6.52 2.68 -33.47
CA SER A 11 7.56 1.76 -33.91
C SER A 11 8.39 1.37 -32.70
N VAL A 12 8.55 0.06 -32.58
CA VAL A 12 9.34 -0.66 -31.60
C VAL A 12 10.75 -0.07 -31.54
N LEU A 13 11.23 0.27 -30.34
CA LEU A 13 12.60 0.11 -29.82
C LEU A 13 12.83 1.05 -28.62
N GLY A 14 13.08 0.46 -27.45
CA GLY A 14 13.96 0.97 -26.38
C GLY A 14 13.72 2.37 -25.80
N SER A 15 13.68 2.42 -24.46
CA SER A 15 13.73 3.63 -23.60
C SER A 15 12.35 4.20 -23.22
N SER A 16 11.73 3.63 -22.18
CA SER A 16 10.57 4.23 -21.53
C SER A 16 11.01 5.35 -20.56
N LEU A 17 10.81 6.60 -20.98
CA LEU A 17 10.63 7.74 -20.08
C LEU A 17 9.42 7.46 -19.18
N PHE A 18 9.63 7.36 -17.87
CA PHE A 18 8.55 7.48 -16.89
C PHE A 18 8.43 8.96 -16.51
N ALA A 19 7.33 9.60 -16.91
CA ALA A 19 6.93 10.89 -16.35
C ALA A 19 6.50 10.66 -14.89
N ALA A 20 7.11 11.43 -13.98
CA ALA A 20 6.80 11.40 -12.56
C ALA A 20 5.36 11.89 -12.31
N ALA A 21 4.48 10.99 -11.87
CA ALA A 21 3.20 11.33 -11.24
C ALA A 21 3.38 11.24 -9.72
N GLU A 22 2.83 12.20 -8.98
CA GLU A 22 2.92 12.28 -7.52
C GLU A 22 1.96 11.26 -6.89
N LEU A 23 2.49 10.08 -6.55
CA LEU A 23 1.69 9.04 -5.89
C LEU A 23 1.46 9.39 -4.41
N PRO A 24 0.20 9.39 -3.92
CA PRO A 24 -0.13 9.82 -2.57
C PRO A 24 0.48 8.91 -1.50
N SER A 25 1.02 9.55 -0.46
CA SER A 25 1.66 8.94 0.70
C SER A 25 0.68 8.12 1.54
N LYS A 26 0.60 6.82 1.25
CA LYS A 26 0.06 5.66 2.00
C LYS A 26 -0.84 4.83 1.08
N CYS A 27 -0.33 3.68 0.60
CA CYS A 27 -0.97 2.34 0.59
C CYS A 27 -0.42 1.43 -0.53
N VAL A 28 0.07 0.23 -0.20
CA VAL A 28 -0.62 -1.08 -0.05
C VAL A 28 -1.03 -1.69 -1.41
N ASP A 29 -0.45 -2.87 -1.67
CA ASP A 29 -0.88 -3.94 -2.57
C ASP A 29 -1.35 -3.56 -3.98
N PHE A 30 -0.36 -3.24 -4.80
CA PHE A 30 -0.34 -3.59 -6.23
C PHE A 30 1.00 -4.22 -6.59
N GLY A 31 1.48 -5.20 -5.82
CA GLY A 31 2.87 -5.67 -5.95
C GLY A 31 3.92 -4.61 -5.61
N PHE A 32 3.54 -3.36 -5.39
CA PHE A 32 4.38 -2.26 -4.94
C PHE A 32 4.18 -2.02 -3.45
N SER A 33 5.30 -1.86 -2.76
CA SER A 33 5.31 -1.39 -1.39
C SER A 33 6.35 -0.31 -1.17
N GLU A 34 5.94 0.79 -0.57
CA GLU A 34 6.79 1.95 -0.30
C GLU A 34 7.15 2.06 1.18
N LEU A 35 8.44 2.21 1.46
CA LEU A 35 8.96 2.70 2.74
C LEU A 35 9.26 4.18 2.58
N ASN A 36 8.50 5.03 3.27
CA ASN A 36 8.69 6.48 3.21
C ASN A 36 9.39 7.02 4.47
N GLY A 37 9.69 8.33 4.49
CA GLY A 37 10.26 9.07 5.62
C GLY A 37 9.75 8.68 7.03
N SER A 38 8.46 8.34 7.17
CA SER A 38 7.85 7.95 8.46
C SER A 38 8.06 6.48 8.86
N CYS A 39 8.47 5.63 7.92
CA CYS A 39 8.73 4.20 8.13
C CYS A 39 10.18 3.89 8.53
N PHE A 40 11.07 4.88 8.51
CA PHE A 40 12.45 4.74 8.98
C PHE A 40 12.49 4.65 10.51
N LYS A 41 12.27 3.44 11.05
CA LYS A 41 12.16 3.18 12.49
C LYS A 41 13.45 3.43 13.30
N ARG A 42 14.59 3.75 12.66
CA ARG A 42 15.91 3.85 13.32
C ARG A 42 16.65 5.17 13.14
N VAL A 43 16.02 6.24 12.65
CA VAL A 43 16.72 7.52 12.43
C VAL A 43 17.53 7.98 13.66
N GLY A 44 16.97 7.86 14.87
CA GLY A 44 17.66 8.22 16.11
C GLY A 44 18.95 7.43 16.40
N ALA A 45 19.03 6.16 15.98
CA ALA A 45 20.23 5.33 16.15
C ALA A 45 21.35 5.70 15.16
N TYR A 46 21.01 6.34 14.03
CA TYR A 46 21.95 6.72 12.98
C TYR A 46 22.28 8.22 12.92
N ALA A 47 21.65 9.04 13.77
CA ALA A 47 22.02 10.45 13.96
C ALA A 47 23.50 10.64 14.33
N LYS A 48 24.07 9.72 15.11
CA LYS A 48 25.52 9.69 15.43
C LYS A 48 26.43 9.43 14.22
N TYR A 49 25.86 9.06 13.07
CA TYR A 49 26.55 8.90 11.79
C TYR A 49 26.15 10.00 10.79
N GLY A 50 25.42 11.03 11.22
CA GLY A 50 25.07 12.18 10.39
C GLY A 50 23.82 11.99 9.53
N VAL A 51 22.95 11.05 9.88
CA VAL A 51 21.67 10.83 9.18
C VAL A 51 20.52 11.35 10.03
N PHE A 52 19.71 12.21 9.43
CA PHE A 52 18.58 12.86 10.08
C PHE A 52 17.32 12.72 9.23
N LEU A 53 16.17 12.68 9.89
CA LEU A 53 14.89 12.85 9.22
C LEU A 53 14.62 14.35 9.16
N VAL A 54 14.58 14.89 7.96
CA VAL A 54 14.38 16.33 7.72
C VAL A 54 13.05 16.57 7.06
N ASP A 55 12.49 17.75 7.28
CA ASP A 55 11.39 18.25 6.45
C ASP A 55 11.94 18.64 5.08
N ASP A 56 11.26 18.18 4.04
CA ASP A 56 11.65 18.42 2.64
C ASP A 56 10.38 18.48 1.80
N ALA A 57 10.04 19.67 1.32
CA ALA A 57 8.80 19.91 0.58
C ALA A 57 8.76 19.15 -0.76
N ASP A 58 9.91 18.79 -1.33
CA ASP A 58 10.00 18.04 -2.58
C ASP A 58 9.85 16.53 -2.37
N ALA A 59 9.94 16.06 -1.11
CA ALA A 59 9.78 14.66 -0.79
C ALA A 59 8.29 14.26 -0.80
N ALA A 60 7.98 13.05 -1.25
CA ALA A 60 6.60 12.62 -1.47
C ALA A 60 5.70 12.62 -0.22
N ASN A 61 6.26 12.66 0.98
CA ASN A 61 5.53 12.78 2.24
C ASN A 61 5.98 14.00 3.09
N GLY A 62 6.64 14.98 2.46
CA GLY A 62 7.20 16.15 3.13
C GLY A 62 8.43 15.86 4.00
N LYS A 63 8.99 14.64 3.98
CA LYS A 63 10.15 14.25 4.79
C LYS A 63 11.12 13.33 4.05
N ALA A 64 12.40 13.45 4.37
CA ALA A 64 13.44 12.57 3.82
C ALA A 64 14.51 12.20 4.85
N LEU A 65 15.15 11.04 4.64
CA LEU A 65 16.42 10.76 5.29
C LEU A 65 17.52 11.54 4.59
N ALA A 66 18.08 12.52 5.29
CA ALA A 66 19.20 13.32 4.83
C ALA A 66 20.51 12.81 5.40
N PHE A 67 21.53 12.76 4.54
CA PHE A 67 22.93 12.58 4.91
C PHE A 67 23.76 13.70 4.29
N GLU A 68 24.12 14.70 5.09
CA GLU A 68 24.87 15.90 4.65
C GLU A 68 26.32 15.93 5.14
N VAL A 69 26.59 15.37 6.32
CA VAL A 69 27.93 15.37 6.92
C VAL A 69 28.08 14.13 7.77
N HIS A 70 29.22 13.42 7.65
CA HIS A 70 29.57 12.38 8.62
C HIS A 70 30.42 12.97 9.76
N PRO A 71 30.08 12.73 11.03
CA PRO A 71 30.78 13.35 12.16
C PRO A 71 32.24 12.88 12.32
N LYS A 72 32.61 11.74 11.73
CA LYS A 72 33.96 11.15 11.83
C LYS A 72 34.71 10.99 10.50
N GLN A 73 34.05 11.25 9.37
CA GLN A 73 34.65 11.02 8.05
C GLN A 73 34.63 12.34 7.29
N LYS A 74 35.80 12.80 6.86
CA LYS A 74 35.92 13.98 5.98
C LYS A 74 35.72 13.54 4.53
N ASN A 75 35.24 14.45 3.69
CA ASN A 75 35.08 14.25 2.24
C ASN A 75 34.19 13.05 1.86
N VAL A 76 33.16 12.76 2.66
CA VAL A 76 32.27 11.61 2.42
C VAL A 76 31.57 11.64 1.06
N HIS A 77 31.31 12.83 0.53
CA HIS A 77 30.66 13.07 -0.76
C HIS A 77 31.63 13.07 -1.96
N ALA A 78 32.95 12.92 -1.73
CA ALA A 78 33.93 12.93 -2.82
C ALA A 78 33.84 11.70 -3.73
N HIS A 79 33.30 10.59 -3.20
CA HIS A 79 33.23 9.31 -3.91
C HIS A 79 31.98 9.17 -4.79
N ALA A 80 32.01 8.21 -5.71
CA ALA A 80 30.82 7.80 -6.43
C ALA A 80 29.74 7.33 -5.45
N PHE A 81 28.49 7.62 -5.79
CA PHE A 81 27.37 7.21 -4.96
C PHE A 81 27.09 5.72 -5.20
N SER A 82 26.89 4.97 -4.12
CA SER A 82 26.55 3.56 -4.21
C SER A 82 25.41 3.22 -3.25
N MET A 83 24.59 2.26 -3.65
CA MET A 83 23.50 1.72 -2.84
C MET A 83 23.30 0.24 -3.15
N GLY A 84 22.55 -0.46 -2.32
CA GLY A 84 22.30 -1.87 -2.56
C GLY A 84 21.51 -2.56 -1.47
N ILE A 85 21.58 -3.89 -1.52
CA ILE A 85 20.88 -4.80 -0.61
C ILE A 85 21.90 -5.67 0.11
N PHE A 86 21.77 -5.76 1.42
CA PHE A 86 22.64 -6.54 2.30
C PHE A 86 21.83 -7.53 3.13
N ARG A 87 22.38 -8.73 3.33
CA ARG A 87 21.78 -9.78 4.16
C ARG A 87 22.44 -9.81 5.53
N ARG A 88 21.76 -9.25 6.54
CA ARG A 88 22.32 -8.98 7.86
C ARG A 88 22.78 -10.24 8.60
N LYS A 89 22.03 -11.34 8.52
CA LYS A 89 22.35 -12.60 9.22
C LYS A 89 23.56 -13.29 8.60
N SER A 90 23.66 -13.24 7.27
CA SER A 90 24.77 -13.87 6.54
C SER A 90 26.03 -13.01 6.43
N GLY A 91 25.91 -11.70 6.66
CA GLY A 91 27.00 -10.74 6.47
C GLY A 91 27.38 -10.52 4.99
N LYS A 92 26.55 -10.96 4.03
CA LYS A 92 26.86 -10.88 2.60
C LYS A 92 26.05 -9.79 1.89
N GLY A 93 26.72 -9.04 1.02
CA GLY A 93 26.06 -8.19 0.04
C GLY A 93 25.28 -9.05 -0.96
N GLN A 94 24.01 -8.74 -1.14
CA GLN A 94 23.16 -9.38 -2.16
C GLN A 94 23.21 -8.62 -3.47
N LEU A 95 23.25 -7.28 -3.39
CA LEU A 95 23.26 -6.40 -4.54
C LEU A 95 24.00 -5.12 -4.18
N LYS A 96 24.75 -4.57 -5.13
CA LYS A 96 25.36 -3.25 -5.06
C LYS A 96 25.35 -2.64 -6.45
N ILE A 97 24.85 -1.42 -6.56
CA ILE A 97 25.06 -0.57 -7.72
C ILE A 97 25.89 0.65 -7.34
N GLU A 98 26.56 1.21 -8.33
CA GLU A 98 27.30 2.45 -8.23
C GLU A 98 26.81 3.36 -9.34
N ILE A 99 26.44 4.60 -9.00
CA ILE A 99 26.04 5.61 -9.97
C ILE A 99 27.24 6.55 -10.13
N PRO A 100 27.90 6.55 -11.31
CA PRO A 100 28.97 7.48 -11.60
C PRO A 100 28.48 8.93 -11.47
N LYS A 101 29.34 9.83 -10.98
CA LYS A 101 28.96 11.24 -10.76
C LYS A 101 28.39 11.92 -12.02
N LYS A 102 28.89 11.54 -13.20
CA LYS A 102 28.42 12.05 -14.50
C LYS A 102 26.97 11.67 -14.83
N ASP A 103 26.47 10.60 -14.22
CA ASP A 103 25.14 10.05 -14.47
C ASP A 103 24.14 10.45 -13.36
N LEU A 104 24.61 11.23 -12.36
CA LEU A 104 23.75 11.77 -11.32
C LEU A 104 22.89 12.91 -11.88
N PRO A 105 21.60 12.97 -11.51
CA PRO A 105 20.76 14.12 -11.83
C PRO A 105 21.39 15.43 -11.35
N GLN A 106 21.29 16.48 -12.17
CA GLN A 106 21.90 17.79 -11.94
C GLN A 106 20.89 18.88 -11.56
N ASP A 107 19.66 18.49 -11.21
CA ASP A 107 18.53 19.40 -10.98
C ASP A 107 18.16 19.55 -9.50
N GLU A 108 18.90 18.88 -8.59
CA GLU A 108 18.61 18.83 -7.16
C GLU A 108 17.17 18.38 -6.85
N LYS A 109 16.62 17.46 -7.66
CA LYS A 109 15.30 16.85 -7.43
C LYS A 109 15.41 15.38 -7.08
N TYR A 110 14.30 14.80 -6.64
CA TYR A 110 14.18 13.37 -6.42
C TYR A 110 14.03 12.63 -7.75
N HIS A 111 14.87 11.61 -7.95
CA HIS A 111 14.80 10.70 -9.09
C HIS A 111 14.73 9.27 -8.59
N PHE A 112 13.92 8.45 -9.25
CA PHE A 112 13.92 7.01 -9.00
C PHE A 112 15.12 6.36 -9.68
N HIS A 113 15.92 5.67 -8.87
CA HIS A 113 17.00 4.82 -9.33
C HIS A 113 16.61 3.37 -9.15
N PHE A 114 16.62 2.62 -10.25
CA PHE A 114 16.52 1.16 -10.19
C PHE A 114 17.78 0.60 -9.53
N VAL A 115 17.59 -0.09 -8.42
CA VAL A 115 18.68 -0.73 -7.67
C VAL A 115 18.95 -2.11 -8.23
N GLY A 116 17.91 -2.87 -8.57
CA GLY A 116 17.98 -4.17 -9.22
C GLY A 116 16.90 -5.15 -8.77
N ASP A 117 16.86 -6.30 -9.42
CA ASP A 117 16.00 -7.43 -9.06
C ASP A 117 16.65 -8.32 -8.00
N ILE A 118 15.89 -8.68 -6.97
CA ILE A 118 16.33 -9.54 -5.88
C ILE A 118 15.28 -10.57 -5.49
N VAL A 119 15.72 -11.59 -4.75
CA VAL A 119 14.84 -12.37 -3.87
C VAL A 119 14.98 -11.81 -2.47
N LEU A 120 13.91 -11.29 -1.89
CA LEU A 120 13.88 -10.74 -0.54
C LEU A 120 14.02 -11.86 0.50
N PHE A 121 14.80 -11.58 1.54
CA PHE A 121 14.96 -12.44 2.72
C PHE A 121 14.46 -11.71 3.96
N ASP A 122 14.18 -12.47 5.03
CA ASP A 122 13.76 -11.95 6.34
C ASP A 122 14.83 -11.09 7.06
N ASP A 123 16.01 -10.96 6.44
CA ASP A 123 17.15 -10.18 6.91
C ASP A 123 17.67 -9.16 5.88
N SER A 124 16.91 -8.93 4.81
CA SER A 124 17.27 -7.97 3.76
C SER A 124 17.25 -6.52 4.26
N THR A 125 18.30 -5.78 3.89
CA THR A 125 18.49 -4.37 4.26
C THR A 125 18.86 -3.57 3.03
N PHE A 126 18.08 -2.53 2.75
CA PHE A 126 18.54 -1.48 1.87
C PHE A 126 19.61 -0.64 2.58
N TRP A 127 20.69 -0.36 1.89
CA TRP A 127 21.71 0.59 2.32
C TRP A 127 22.03 1.56 1.19
N ALA A 128 22.32 2.80 1.55
CA ALA A 128 22.76 3.83 0.61
C ALA A 128 23.93 4.61 1.17
N HIS A 129 24.74 5.12 0.25
CA HIS A 129 25.97 5.86 0.50
C HIS A 129 27.10 4.98 1.08
N ARG A 130 28.35 5.30 0.74
CA ARG A 130 29.55 4.55 1.17
C ARG A 130 29.72 4.47 2.69
N SER A 131 29.18 5.46 3.42
CA SER A 131 29.20 5.49 4.88
C SER A 131 28.32 4.41 5.53
N TRP A 132 27.45 3.74 4.75
CA TRP A 132 26.40 2.85 5.28
C TRP A 132 25.44 3.54 6.26
N ALA A 133 25.42 4.87 6.31
CA ALA A 133 24.66 5.57 7.32
C ALA A 133 23.15 5.53 7.03
N ILE A 134 22.76 5.51 5.74
CA ILE A 134 21.37 5.35 5.33
C ILE A 134 21.07 3.85 5.24
N GLN A 135 20.20 3.36 6.12
CA GLN A 135 19.77 1.96 6.15
C GLN A 135 18.27 1.84 6.39
N GLN A 136 17.66 0.85 5.75
CA GLN A 136 16.27 0.46 6.00
C GLN A 136 16.11 -1.05 5.96
N PHE A 137 15.53 -1.59 7.03
CA PHE A 137 15.21 -3.00 7.13
C PHE A 137 13.97 -3.30 6.29
N LEU A 138 14.03 -4.36 5.48
CA LEU A 138 12.95 -4.71 4.56
C LEU A 138 12.10 -5.89 5.08
N ASP A 139 12.31 -6.29 6.33
CA ASP A 139 11.74 -7.49 6.96
C ASP A 139 10.21 -7.52 6.89
N SER A 140 9.56 -6.36 6.97
CA SER A 140 8.10 -6.25 6.89
C SER A 140 7.52 -6.58 5.53
N PHE A 141 8.35 -6.66 4.48
CA PHE A 141 7.95 -7.04 3.13
C PHE A 141 8.23 -8.49 2.78
N TYR A 142 8.99 -9.17 3.64
CA TYR A 142 9.25 -10.58 3.48
C TYR A 142 7.97 -11.38 3.73
N ASP A 143 7.57 -12.16 2.74
CA ASP A 143 6.40 -13.02 2.78
C ASP A 143 6.85 -14.46 3.04
N ALA A 144 6.79 -14.88 4.30
CA ALA A 144 7.18 -16.22 4.72
C ALA A 144 6.22 -17.29 4.19
N GLU A 145 4.93 -16.95 4.07
CA GLU A 145 3.87 -17.87 3.68
C GLU A 145 3.84 -18.10 2.16
N ASN A 146 4.25 -17.10 1.37
CA ASN A 146 4.25 -17.18 -0.08
C ASN A 146 5.62 -16.79 -0.67
N PRO A 147 6.61 -17.71 -0.71
CA PRO A 147 7.96 -17.39 -1.18
C PRO A 147 8.06 -16.82 -2.61
N LYS A 148 7.08 -17.10 -3.47
CA LYS A 148 6.99 -16.52 -4.83
C LYS A 148 6.86 -14.99 -4.81
N ASN A 149 6.29 -14.44 -3.74
CA ASN A 149 6.09 -13.02 -3.53
C ASN A 149 7.36 -12.25 -3.14
N ASN A 150 8.45 -12.96 -2.84
CA ASN A 150 9.71 -12.34 -2.44
C ASN A 150 10.60 -11.97 -3.63
N LYS A 151 10.24 -12.33 -4.86
CA LYS A 151 10.92 -11.79 -6.05
C LYS A 151 10.49 -10.34 -6.25
N VAL A 152 11.42 -9.39 -6.11
CA VAL A 152 11.13 -7.96 -6.20
C VAL A 152 12.17 -7.19 -7.01
N ALA A 153 11.72 -6.23 -7.81
CA ALA A 153 12.50 -5.10 -8.30
C ALA A 153 12.56 -4.02 -7.22
N VAL A 154 13.75 -3.50 -6.96
CA VAL A 154 13.99 -2.46 -5.95
C VAL A 154 14.27 -1.13 -6.64
N TYR A 155 13.60 -0.08 -6.20
CA TYR A 155 13.87 1.30 -6.59
C TYR A 155 14.09 2.16 -5.34
N ALA A 156 14.94 3.18 -5.45
CA ALA A 156 15.11 4.20 -4.42
C ALA A 156 14.93 5.58 -5.06
N SER A 157 14.11 6.43 -4.44
CA SER A 157 13.94 7.82 -4.83
C SER A 157 14.95 8.66 -4.06
N ILE A 158 15.87 9.29 -4.78
CA ILE A 158 17.05 9.95 -4.21
C ILE A 158 17.19 11.35 -4.79
N LYS A 159 17.46 12.32 -3.92
CA LYS A 159 17.87 13.68 -4.27
C LYS A 159 19.34 13.89 -3.87
N PHE A 160 20.10 14.52 -4.75
CA PHE A 160 21.49 14.92 -4.52
C PHE A 160 21.57 16.45 -4.51
N THR A 161 22.29 17.02 -3.55
CA THR A 161 22.50 18.48 -3.46
C THR A 161 23.97 18.81 -3.29
N GLY A 162 24.33 20.05 -3.64
CA GLY A 162 25.65 20.61 -3.38
C GLY A 162 26.73 20.27 -4.42
N PRO A 163 27.84 21.02 -4.41
CA PRO A 163 28.86 20.99 -5.46
C PRO A 163 29.56 19.63 -5.63
N ALA A 164 29.51 18.73 -4.65
CA ALA A 164 30.06 17.38 -4.78
C ALA A 164 29.28 16.50 -5.75
N TYR A 165 28.00 16.81 -5.99
CA TYR A 165 27.08 16.04 -6.83
C TYR A 165 26.51 16.84 -8.00
N VAL A 166 26.20 18.12 -7.79
CA VAL A 166 25.54 18.98 -8.76
C VAL A 166 26.43 20.16 -9.14
N LYS A 167 26.76 20.27 -10.44
CA LYS A 167 27.66 21.30 -10.95
C LYS A 167 27.10 22.69 -10.70
N GLY A 168 27.86 23.52 -9.99
CA GLY A 168 27.51 24.92 -9.73
C GLY A 168 26.47 25.12 -8.63
N SER A 169 26.09 24.06 -7.90
CA SER A 169 25.21 24.19 -6.74
C SER A 169 25.88 25.00 -5.62
N SER A 170 25.08 25.88 -5.00
CA SER A 170 25.43 26.63 -3.79
C SER A 170 24.88 25.98 -2.51
N ASN A 171 24.11 24.88 -2.65
CA ASN A 171 23.56 24.14 -1.52
C ASN A 171 24.65 23.31 -0.83
N LYS A 172 24.35 22.82 0.37
CA LYS A 172 25.23 21.87 1.07
C LYS A 172 25.27 20.55 0.31
N ASP A 173 26.42 19.89 0.35
CA ASP A 173 26.54 18.52 -0.14
C ASP A 173 25.59 17.61 0.66
N GLY A 174 24.77 16.84 -0.05
CA GLY A 174 23.75 16.02 0.59
C GLY A 174 23.23 14.90 -0.28
N VAL A 175 22.87 13.80 0.38
CA VAL A 175 22.09 12.71 -0.20
C VAL A 175 20.81 12.57 0.61
N TYR A 176 19.67 12.60 -0.08
CA TYR A 176 18.36 12.49 0.53
C TYR A 176 17.62 11.30 -0.06
N VAL A 177 17.01 10.47 0.79
CA VAL A 177 16.15 9.35 0.38
C VAL A 177 14.77 9.55 1.00
N ASP A 178 13.76 9.79 0.15
CA ASP A 178 12.37 9.94 0.62
C ASP A 178 11.62 8.60 0.59
N ARG A 179 11.92 7.74 -0.39
CA ARG A 179 11.22 6.47 -0.62
C ARG A 179 12.13 5.33 -1.10
N ILE A 180 11.83 4.13 -0.62
CA ILE A 180 12.30 2.86 -1.20
C ILE A 180 11.06 2.10 -1.65
N VAL A 181 11.05 1.64 -2.89
CA VAL A 181 9.94 0.93 -3.52
C VAL A 181 10.38 -0.50 -3.82
N LEU A 182 9.62 -1.47 -3.35
CA LEU A 182 9.77 -2.89 -3.69
C LEU A 182 8.59 -3.29 -4.57
N ALA A 183 8.87 -3.75 -5.78
CA ALA A 183 7.88 -4.12 -6.79
C ALA A 183 7.99 -5.62 -7.08
N ARG A 184 6.98 -6.45 -6.82
CA ARG A 184 7.06 -7.90 -7.03
C ARG A 184 7.24 -8.23 -8.53
N THR A 185 8.24 -9.04 -8.87
CA THR A 185 8.67 -9.36 -10.26
C THR A 185 8.38 -10.79 -10.72
N GLY A 186 7.42 -11.46 -10.07
CA GLY A 186 6.81 -12.69 -10.61
C GLY A 186 5.67 -12.39 -11.59
N THR A 187 4.97 -13.42 -12.06
CA THR A 187 3.61 -13.25 -12.58
C THR A 187 2.78 -12.70 -11.43
N LEU A 188 2.68 -11.37 -11.33
CA LEU A 188 1.73 -10.72 -10.47
C LEU A 188 0.38 -11.34 -10.82
N PRO A 189 -0.41 -11.87 -9.87
CA PRO A 189 -1.80 -12.09 -10.18
C PRO A 189 -2.31 -10.76 -10.77
N LYS A 190 -3.06 -10.81 -11.88
CA LYS A 190 -3.69 -9.62 -12.50
C LYS A 190 -4.61 -8.86 -11.53
N THR A 191 -4.71 -9.34 -10.29
CA THR A 191 -5.65 -9.00 -9.23
C THR A 191 -4.83 -8.84 -7.95
N GLY A 192 -5.12 -7.86 -7.09
CA GLY A 192 -4.54 -7.74 -5.74
C GLY A 192 -5.00 -8.83 -4.76
N ALA A 193 -5.54 -9.95 -5.26
CA ALA A 193 -6.07 -11.06 -4.48
C ALA A 193 -5.03 -11.71 -3.58
N LYS A 194 -5.37 -11.85 -2.31
CA LYS A 194 -4.53 -12.43 -1.27
C LYS A 194 -4.89 -13.88 -0.96
N ALA A 195 -5.97 -14.35 -1.55
CA ALA A 195 -6.45 -15.72 -1.48
C ALA A 195 -7.19 -16.10 -2.76
N ALA A 196 -7.65 -17.34 -2.85
CA ALA A 196 -8.43 -17.80 -3.99
C ALA A 196 -9.66 -16.90 -4.21
N LEU A 197 -9.79 -16.38 -5.42
CA LEU A 197 -10.97 -15.66 -5.86
C LEU A 197 -12.05 -16.65 -6.29
N PRO A 198 -13.33 -16.34 -6.06
CA PRO A 198 -14.41 -17.01 -6.76
C PRO A 198 -14.20 -16.93 -8.28
N ALA A 199 -14.57 -17.99 -9.00
CA ALA A 199 -14.26 -18.16 -10.43
C ALA A 199 -14.74 -16.97 -11.29
N GLU A 200 -15.84 -16.33 -10.90
CA GLU A 200 -16.40 -15.16 -11.56
C GLU A 200 -15.53 -13.89 -11.46
N PHE A 201 -14.49 -13.88 -10.63
CA PHE A 201 -13.48 -12.82 -10.54
C PHE A 201 -12.12 -13.21 -11.11
N GLU A 202 -11.98 -14.42 -11.64
CA GLU A 202 -10.74 -14.86 -12.26
C GLU A 202 -10.36 -13.94 -13.43
N GLY A 203 -9.13 -13.43 -13.41
CA GLY A 203 -8.60 -12.53 -14.44
C GLY A 203 -9.07 -11.06 -14.35
N LYS A 204 -9.98 -10.70 -13.42
CA LYS A 204 -10.43 -9.31 -13.25
C LYS A 204 -9.49 -8.49 -12.39
N GLU A 205 -9.12 -7.29 -12.84
CA GLU A 205 -8.38 -6.35 -11.99
C GLU A 205 -9.23 -5.94 -10.78
N LEU A 206 -8.71 -6.15 -9.57
CA LEU A 206 -9.40 -5.82 -8.33
C LEU A 206 -8.43 -5.60 -7.18
N PHE A 207 -8.91 -4.91 -6.14
CA PHE A 207 -8.29 -4.91 -4.81
C PHE A 207 -8.97 -5.92 -3.91
N ASP A 208 -8.18 -6.71 -3.18
CA ASP A 208 -8.66 -7.66 -2.17
C ASP A 208 -8.23 -7.21 -0.77
N ILE A 209 -9.22 -6.80 0.02
CA ILE A 209 -9.04 -6.20 1.33
C ILE A 209 -9.40 -7.25 2.39
N VAL A 210 -8.37 -7.81 3.03
CA VAL A 210 -8.50 -8.82 4.10
C VAL A 210 -7.99 -8.26 5.45
N HIS A 211 -7.93 -9.11 6.48
CA HIS A 211 -7.66 -8.68 7.87
C HIS A 211 -6.46 -7.73 8.06
N GLY A 212 -5.36 -7.94 7.33
CA GLY A 212 -4.15 -7.10 7.41
C GLY A 212 -4.36 -5.66 6.92
N ASN A 213 -5.44 -5.42 6.20
CA ASN A 213 -5.79 -4.13 5.60
C ASN A 213 -6.99 -3.46 6.29
N PHE A 214 -7.60 -4.09 7.29
CA PHE A 214 -8.73 -3.51 7.99
C PHE A 214 -8.30 -2.30 8.83
N THR A 215 -8.81 -1.12 8.48
CA THR A 215 -8.35 0.15 9.05
C THR A 215 -9.09 0.54 10.32
N SER A 216 -10.32 0.04 10.50
CA SER A 216 -11.24 0.60 11.49
C SER A 216 -11.37 -0.22 12.77
N VAL A 217 -10.81 -1.44 12.83
CA VAL A 217 -10.95 -2.34 14.00
C VAL A 217 -10.57 -1.64 15.30
N LYS A 218 -9.37 -1.04 15.35
CA LYS A 218 -8.90 -0.32 16.56
C LYS A 218 -9.80 0.86 16.92
N LYS A 219 -10.23 1.65 15.92
CA LYS A 219 -11.05 2.85 16.12
C LYS A 219 -12.45 2.51 16.62
N MET A 220 -13.03 1.42 16.13
CA MET A 220 -14.41 1.01 16.39
C MET A 220 -14.53 -0.07 17.47
N ALA A 221 -13.42 -0.45 18.12
CA ALA A 221 -13.41 -1.43 19.21
C ALA A 221 -14.40 -1.08 20.34
N LYS A 222 -14.44 0.19 20.73
CA LYS A 222 -15.39 0.70 21.75
C LYS A 222 -16.87 0.58 21.33
N ASN A 223 -17.13 0.43 20.03
CA ASN A 223 -18.45 0.25 19.44
C ASN A 223 -18.81 -1.23 19.21
N GLY A 224 -17.97 -2.16 19.70
CA GLY A 224 -18.20 -3.61 19.65
C GLY A 224 -17.60 -4.30 18.42
N LEU A 225 -16.83 -3.59 17.59
CA LEU A 225 -16.12 -4.19 16.48
C LEU A 225 -14.83 -4.87 16.97
N VAL A 226 -14.67 -6.15 16.69
CA VAL A 226 -13.48 -6.92 17.07
C VAL A 226 -12.86 -7.57 15.83
N LEU A 227 -11.59 -7.94 15.91
CA LEU A 227 -10.98 -8.87 14.97
C LEU A 227 -10.85 -10.22 15.68
N VAL A 228 -11.35 -11.27 15.05
CA VAL A 228 -11.41 -12.61 15.63
C VAL A 228 -10.75 -13.63 14.71
N ASP A 229 -10.22 -14.69 15.30
CA ASP A 229 -9.84 -15.89 14.57
C ASP A 229 -11.10 -16.58 14.04
N ASP A 230 -11.07 -16.95 12.77
CA ASP A 230 -12.19 -17.60 12.09
C ASP A 230 -11.63 -18.48 10.98
N ALA A 231 -11.69 -19.80 11.16
CA ALA A 231 -11.10 -20.75 10.23
C ALA A 231 -11.80 -20.76 8.85
N ASP A 232 -13.06 -20.29 8.78
CA ASP A 232 -13.79 -20.19 7.51
C ASP A 232 -13.47 -18.90 6.77
N ALA A 233 -12.85 -17.93 7.43
CA ALA A 233 -12.45 -16.66 6.82
C ALA A 233 -11.29 -16.89 5.86
N VAL A 234 -11.32 -16.19 4.73
CA VAL A 234 -10.33 -16.37 3.65
C VAL A 234 -8.87 -16.18 4.09
N SER A 235 -8.65 -15.37 5.13
CA SER A 235 -7.33 -15.10 5.72
C SER A 235 -7.19 -15.61 7.16
N GLY A 236 -8.05 -16.54 7.59
CA GLY A 236 -8.08 -17.09 8.95
C GLY A 236 -8.58 -16.11 10.04
N LYS A 237 -8.99 -14.91 9.66
CA LYS A 237 -9.49 -13.85 10.57
C LYS A 237 -10.59 -13.03 9.92
N ALA A 238 -11.50 -12.52 10.75
CA ALA A 238 -12.59 -11.65 10.33
C ALA A 238 -12.79 -10.47 11.27
N MET A 239 -13.25 -9.35 10.73
CA MET A 239 -13.81 -8.27 11.55
C MET A 239 -15.25 -8.62 11.89
N ALA A 240 -15.63 -8.50 13.16
CA ALA A 240 -16.93 -8.98 13.62
C ALA A 240 -17.58 -8.00 14.61
N VAL A 241 -18.90 -7.93 14.55
CA VAL A 241 -19.71 -7.39 15.65
C VAL A 241 -20.40 -8.60 16.29
N LEU A 242 -19.97 -8.94 17.51
CA LEU A 242 -20.51 -10.07 18.29
C LEU A 242 -21.46 -9.61 19.40
N LYS A 243 -21.34 -8.34 19.78
CA LYS A 243 -22.19 -7.68 20.77
C LYS A 243 -22.43 -6.26 20.31
N SER A 244 -23.68 -5.85 20.27
CA SER A 244 -24.05 -4.51 19.89
C SER A 244 -25.08 -3.92 20.84
N ARG A 245 -24.90 -2.65 21.20
CA ARG A 245 -25.91 -1.89 21.96
C ARG A 245 -27.24 -1.74 21.21
N GLN A 246 -27.21 -1.81 19.87
CA GLN A 246 -28.40 -1.75 19.02
C GLN A 246 -29.04 -3.13 18.80
N GLY A 247 -28.45 -4.18 19.37
CA GLY A 247 -28.83 -5.58 19.14
C GLY A 247 -28.50 -6.08 17.73
N HIS A 248 -28.54 -7.40 17.58
CA HIS A 248 -28.58 -8.05 16.28
C HIS A 248 -30.03 -8.19 15.86
N LYS A 249 -30.36 -7.68 14.67
CA LYS A 249 -31.71 -7.76 14.12
C LYS A 249 -31.71 -7.63 12.61
N LEU A 250 -32.71 -8.25 12.00
CA LEU A 250 -33.08 -7.98 10.64
C LEU A 250 -33.88 -6.67 10.54
N PRO A 251 -33.83 -6.00 9.38
CA PRO A 251 -32.93 -6.30 8.27
C PRO A 251 -31.50 -5.82 8.54
N PHE A 252 -30.49 -6.53 8.04
CA PHE A 252 -29.11 -6.06 8.07
C PHE A 252 -28.93 -4.94 7.04
N ARG A 253 -28.27 -3.85 7.42
CA ARG A 253 -28.05 -2.69 6.55
C ARG A 253 -26.57 -2.42 6.40
N MET A 254 -26.18 -2.08 5.19
CA MET A 254 -24.83 -1.70 4.83
C MET A 254 -24.82 -0.71 3.68
N GLY A 255 -23.70 -0.02 3.51
CA GLY A 255 -23.57 0.96 2.44
C GLY A 255 -22.15 1.48 2.31
N ILE A 256 -21.93 2.25 1.26
CA ILE A 256 -20.76 3.10 1.10
C ILE A 256 -21.22 4.53 1.37
N PHE A 257 -20.57 5.22 2.29
CA PHE A 257 -20.86 6.62 2.62
C PHE A 257 -19.66 7.49 2.28
N SER A 258 -19.93 8.65 1.69
CA SER A 258 -18.96 9.71 1.47
C SER A 258 -19.07 10.72 2.58
N ASN A 259 -18.04 10.87 3.42
CA ASN A 259 -18.01 11.96 4.39
C ASN A 259 -17.78 13.32 3.72
N LYS A 260 -17.19 13.35 2.51
CA LYS A 260 -17.03 14.58 1.73
C LYS A 260 -18.39 15.16 1.34
N ASP A 261 -19.24 14.31 0.76
CA ASP A 261 -20.54 14.72 0.21
C ASP A 261 -21.70 14.53 1.20
N GLN A 262 -21.43 13.95 2.39
CA GLN A 262 -22.43 13.61 3.41
C GLN A 262 -23.60 12.77 2.85
N LYS A 263 -23.32 11.83 1.95
CA LYS A 263 -24.33 10.99 1.29
C LYS A 263 -23.89 9.55 1.15
N SER A 264 -24.88 8.65 1.02
CA SER A 264 -24.63 7.26 0.63
C SER A 264 -24.33 7.18 -0.87
N LEU A 265 -23.19 6.61 -1.23
CA LEU A 265 -22.80 6.26 -2.60
C LEU A 265 -23.42 4.92 -3.02
N ALA A 266 -23.61 4.02 -2.07
CA ALA A 266 -24.36 2.78 -2.22
C ALA A 266 -25.06 2.43 -0.90
N TYR A 267 -26.19 1.73 -1.00
CA TYR A 267 -26.96 1.27 0.14
C TYR A 267 -27.58 -0.09 -0.19
N LYS A 268 -27.49 -1.03 0.73
CA LYS A 268 -28.13 -2.34 0.62
C LYS A 268 -28.72 -2.77 1.95
N GLN A 269 -29.89 -3.37 1.85
CA GLN A 269 -30.59 -3.97 2.97
C GLN A 269 -30.78 -5.47 2.67
N LEU A 270 -30.43 -6.32 3.63
CA LEU A 270 -30.60 -7.76 3.58
C LEU A 270 -31.69 -8.17 4.57
N GLY A 271 -32.81 -8.66 4.04
CA GLY A 271 -33.85 -9.36 4.80
C GLY A 271 -33.52 -10.85 4.99
N LYS A 272 -34.40 -11.57 5.69
CA LYS A 272 -34.23 -12.99 6.01
C LYS A 272 -33.93 -13.84 4.77
N GLU A 273 -34.71 -13.63 3.71
CA GLU A 273 -34.62 -14.41 2.45
C GLU A 273 -33.31 -14.19 1.69
N GLN A 274 -32.60 -13.09 1.96
CA GLN A 274 -31.35 -12.75 1.28
C GLN A 274 -30.12 -13.22 2.06
N ILE A 275 -30.29 -13.69 3.30
CA ILE A 275 -29.21 -14.21 4.14
C ILE A 275 -29.28 -15.74 4.07
N PRO A 276 -28.25 -16.41 3.52
CA PRO A 276 -28.14 -17.85 3.56
C PRO A 276 -28.17 -18.37 5.00
N GLN A 277 -28.89 -19.47 5.20
CA GLN A 277 -29.14 -20.06 6.52
C GLN A 277 -28.06 -21.08 6.92
N ASP A 278 -26.87 -21.01 6.32
CA ASP A 278 -25.80 -22.00 6.46
C ASP A 278 -24.66 -21.54 7.38
N GLU A 279 -24.75 -20.33 7.94
CA GLU A 279 -23.70 -19.70 8.75
C GLU A 279 -22.33 -19.65 8.06
N LYS A 280 -22.28 -19.53 6.72
CA LYS A 280 -21.03 -19.40 5.96
C LYS A 280 -20.82 -18.00 5.41
N TYR A 281 -19.60 -17.76 4.92
CA TYR A 281 -19.29 -16.54 4.18
C TYR A 281 -19.90 -16.59 2.79
N HIS A 282 -20.65 -15.54 2.45
CA HIS A 282 -21.21 -15.33 1.13
C HIS A 282 -20.82 -13.94 0.63
N LEU A 283 -20.56 -13.83 -0.67
CA LEU A 283 -20.17 -12.57 -1.28
C LEU A 283 -21.41 -11.79 -1.71
N TYR A 284 -21.56 -10.56 -1.21
CA TYR A 284 -22.68 -9.69 -1.53
C TYR A 284 -22.22 -8.52 -2.40
N PRO A 285 -22.79 -8.32 -3.59
CA PRO A 285 -22.57 -7.08 -4.34
C PRO A 285 -23.24 -5.92 -3.60
N LEU A 286 -22.49 -4.86 -3.35
CA LEU A 286 -22.98 -3.63 -2.73
C LEU A 286 -23.31 -2.56 -3.77
N GLY A 287 -22.62 -2.57 -4.91
CA GLY A 287 -22.94 -1.74 -6.08
C GLY A 287 -21.71 -1.15 -6.76
N LYS A 288 -21.95 -0.51 -7.91
CA LYS A 288 -20.94 0.26 -8.65
C LYS A 288 -20.91 1.69 -8.14
N VAL A 289 -19.75 2.17 -7.70
CA VAL A 289 -19.57 3.49 -7.10
C VAL A 289 -18.32 4.16 -7.65
N THR A 290 -18.28 5.49 -7.56
CA THR A 290 -17.04 6.26 -7.71
C THR A 290 -16.56 6.64 -6.31
N LEU A 291 -15.43 6.09 -5.88
CA LEU A 291 -14.87 6.37 -4.56
C LEU A 291 -14.17 7.73 -4.52
N ASP A 292 -14.53 8.55 -3.54
CA ASP A 292 -13.77 9.72 -3.14
C ASP A 292 -12.85 9.41 -1.94
N LYS A 293 -11.98 10.37 -1.60
CA LYS A 293 -10.96 10.22 -0.54
C LYS A 293 -11.54 9.98 0.87
N ASP A 294 -12.80 10.31 1.08
CA ASP A 294 -13.49 10.18 2.36
C ASP A 294 -14.58 9.10 2.31
N ALA A 295 -14.57 8.24 1.27
CA ALA A 295 -15.47 7.11 1.12
C ALA A 295 -15.09 5.96 2.05
N PHE A 296 -16.10 5.40 2.72
CA PHE A 296 -15.95 4.23 3.59
C PHE A 296 -17.18 3.34 3.52
N PHE A 297 -16.96 2.04 3.67
CA PHE A 297 -18.01 1.09 3.98
C PHE A 297 -18.51 1.31 5.41
N TRP A 298 -19.82 1.23 5.60
CA TRP A 298 -20.47 1.07 6.89
C TRP A 298 -21.44 -0.11 6.87
N GLY A 299 -21.61 -0.75 8.01
CA GLY A 299 -22.56 -1.83 8.19
C GLY A 299 -23.03 -1.95 9.63
N HIS A 300 -24.12 -2.69 9.81
CA HIS A 300 -24.79 -2.92 11.09
C HIS A 300 -25.52 -1.68 11.64
N ALA A 301 -26.61 -1.88 12.40
CA ALA A 301 -27.41 -0.79 12.97
C ALA A 301 -26.64 0.12 13.92
N SER A 302 -25.54 -0.37 14.49
CA SER A 302 -24.65 0.41 15.36
C SER A 302 -23.60 1.24 14.62
N TRP A 303 -23.52 1.13 13.29
CA TRP A 303 -22.45 1.74 12.48
C TRP A 303 -21.03 1.32 12.88
N ALA A 304 -20.90 0.24 13.65
CA ALA A 304 -19.62 -0.21 14.19
C ALA A 304 -18.73 -0.85 13.13
N MET A 305 -19.30 -1.55 12.15
CA MET A 305 -18.56 -2.14 11.05
C MET A 305 -18.21 -1.05 10.05
N GLN A 306 -16.94 -0.67 9.98
CA GLN A 306 -16.48 0.33 9.02
C GLN A 306 -15.21 -0.11 8.33
N GLN A 307 -15.02 0.26 7.06
CA GLN A 307 -13.75 0.12 6.35
C GLN A 307 -13.53 1.33 5.46
N ASN A 308 -12.41 2.03 5.67
CA ASN A 308 -12.07 3.19 4.85
C ASN A 308 -11.41 2.73 3.54
N PHE A 309 -11.71 3.43 2.44
CA PHE A 309 -11.18 3.09 1.12
C PHE A 309 -10.23 4.14 0.51
N ALA A 310 -9.83 5.17 1.27
CA ALA A 310 -8.92 6.23 0.81
C ALA A 310 -7.60 5.70 0.24
N SER A 311 -7.18 4.54 0.73
CA SER A 311 -5.99 3.80 0.32
C SER A 311 -6.06 3.16 -1.07
N TYR A 312 -7.25 3.06 -1.67
CA TYR A 312 -7.51 2.34 -2.92
C TYR A 312 -8.02 3.28 -4.02
N ILE A 313 -7.85 4.59 -3.82
CA ILE A 313 -8.26 5.60 -4.79
C ILE A 313 -7.03 6.24 -5.45
N ASN A 314 -7.17 6.56 -6.72
CA ASN A 314 -6.32 7.52 -7.40
C ASN A 314 -6.78 8.93 -7.00
N ALA A 315 -5.99 9.61 -6.17
CA ALA A 315 -6.31 10.95 -5.68
C ALA A 315 -6.25 12.03 -6.78
N GLU A 316 -5.49 11.80 -7.85
CA GLU A 316 -5.29 12.74 -8.97
C GLU A 316 -6.36 12.58 -10.06
N LYS A 317 -6.94 11.38 -10.20
CA LYS A 317 -7.92 11.04 -11.25
C LYS A 317 -9.13 10.34 -10.66
N THR A 318 -10.03 11.12 -10.07
CA THR A 318 -11.25 10.59 -9.41
C THR A 318 -12.16 9.79 -10.32
N GLU A 319 -12.13 10.07 -11.62
CA GLU A 319 -12.85 9.34 -12.66
C GLU A 319 -12.38 7.89 -12.81
N ASN A 320 -11.15 7.59 -12.37
CA ASN A 320 -10.57 6.25 -12.34
C ASN A 320 -10.93 5.48 -11.06
N ASN A 321 -11.58 6.10 -10.09
CA ASN A 321 -11.99 5.46 -8.83
C ASN A 321 -13.34 4.75 -8.95
N LYS A 322 -13.74 4.38 -10.17
CA LYS A 322 -14.94 3.60 -10.43
C LYS A 322 -14.66 2.16 -10.05
N VAL A 323 -15.44 1.62 -9.12
CA VAL A 323 -15.31 0.24 -8.67
C VAL A 323 -16.67 -0.40 -8.51
N GLU A 324 -16.73 -1.72 -8.66
CA GLU A 324 -17.82 -2.52 -8.13
C GLU A 324 -17.41 -3.11 -6.79
N VAL A 325 -18.17 -2.80 -5.74
CA VAL A 325 -17.87 -3.21 -4.37
C VAL A 325 -18.59 -4.51 -4.04
N PHE A 326 -17.84 -5.49 -3.56
CA PHE A 326 -18.37 -6.69 -2.94
C PHE A 326 -17.87 -6.81 -1.50
N VAL A 327 -18.72 -7.35 -0.64
CA VAL A 327 -18.39 -7.65 0.76
C VAL A 327 -18.75 -9.09 1.07
N SER A 328 -17.80 -9.83 1.62
CA SER A 328 -17.99 -11.20 2.06
C SER A 328 -18.49 -11.18 3.51
N LEU A 329 -19.73 -11.63 3.72
CA LEU A 329 -20.42 -11.59 5.01
C LEU A 329 -20.77 -13.01 5.47
N LYS A 330 -20.53 -13.27 6.76
CA LYS A 330 -21.11 -14.40 7.49
C LYS A 330 -22.05 -13.87 8.58
N PHE A 331 -23.20 -14.50 8.72
CA PHE A 331 -24.19 -14.23 9.77
C PHE A 331 -24.34 -15.47 10.63
N THR A 332 -24.35 -15.29 11.95
CA THR A 332 -24.57 -16.38 12.91
C THR A 332 -25.66 -16.01 13.90
N GLY A 333 -26.27 -17.04 14.49
CA GLY A 333 -27.21 -16.93 15.60
C GLY A 333 -28.67 -16.65 15.20
N PRO A 334 -29.60 -16.85 16.15
CA PRO A 334 -31.04 -16.83 15.91
C PRO A 334 -31.59 -15.49 15.40
N ALA A 335 -30.86 -14.38 15.55
CA ALA A 335 -31.25 -13.08 14.98
C ALA A 335 -31.22 -13.06 13.45
N TYR A 336 -30.45 -13.95 12.81
CA TYR A 336 -30.24 -13.98 11.36
C TYR A 336 -30.52 -15.36 10.74
N VAL A 337 -30.20 -16.44 11.46
CA VAL A 337 -30.27 -17.82 10.97
C VAL A 337 -31.26 -18.63 11.82
N GLU A 338 -32.24 -19.22 11.16
CA GLU A 338 -33.31 -19.98 11.79
C GLU A 338 -32.76 -21.21 12.52
N ASN A 339 -33.25 -21.43 13.75
CA ASN A 339 -32.84 -22.52 14.63
C ASN A 339 -31.33 -22.58 14.93
N SER A 340 -30.58 -21.50 14.68
CA SER A 340 -29.16 -21.45 15.01
C SER A 340 -28.95 -21.53 16.53
N THR A 341 -28.02 -22.40 16.93
CA THR A 341 -27.52 -22.50 18.31
C THR A 341 -26.29 -21.63 18.56
N SER A 342 -25.75 -21.00 17.52
CA SER A 342 -24.61 -20.10 17.60
C SER A 342 -25.02 -18.77 18.26
N LYS A 343 -24.03 -18.03 18.75
CA LYS A 343 -24.27 -16.66 19.21
C LYS A 343 -24.51 -15.74 18.02
N ASP A 344 -25.35 -14.73 18.23
CA ASP A 344 -25.58 -13.70 17.21
C ASP A 344 -24.26 -13.01 16.83
N GLY A 345 -24.04 -12.86 15.53
CA GLY A 345 -22.83 -12.22 15.03
C GLY A 345 -22.94 -11.86 13.55
N VAL A 346 -22.22 -10.80 13.18
CA VAL A 346 -21.98 -10.44 11.79
C VAL A 346 -20.48 -10.29 11.57
N TYR A 347 -19.97 -10.97 10.56
CA TYR A 347 -18.55 -11.07 10.26
C TYR A 347 -18.27 -10.62 8.84
N ILE A 348 -17.14 -9.95 8.62
CA ILE A 348 -16.57 -9.65 7.31
C ILE A 348 -15.14 -10.19 7.29
N ASP A 349 -14.84 -11.09 6.36
CA ASP A 349 -13.47 -11.57 6.13
C ASP A 349 -12.79 -10.84 4.97
N ARG A 350 -13.57 -10.29 4.02
CA ARG A 350 -13.03 -9.70 2.79
C ARG A 350 -13.94 -8.65 2.15
N PHE A 351 -13.31 -7.63 1.55
CA PHE A 351 -13.93 -6.78 0.52
C PHE A 351 -13.21 -6.96 -0.80
N LEU A 352 -13.95 -6.98 -1.91
CA LEU A 352 -13.39 -6.88 -3.26
C LEU A 352 -13.80 -5.53 -3.87
N LEU A 353 -12.83 -4.77 -4.35
CA LEU A 353 -13.06 -3.57 -5.15
C LEU A 353 -12.66 -3.90 -6.59
N VAL A 354 -13.64 -4.26 -7.42
CA VAL A 354 -13.41 -4.68 -8.80
C VAL A 354 -13.32 -3.46 -9.70
N LEU A 355 -12.22 -3.35 -10.44
CA LEU A 355 -11.98 -2.25 -11.38
C LEU A 355 -12.74 -2.48 -12.69
N PRO A 356 -13.05 -1.42 -13.46
CA PRO A 356 -13.66 -1.56 -14.77
C PRO A 356 -12.65 -2.21 -15.72
N GLU A 357 -13.13 -3.05 -16.64
CA GLU A 357 -12.26 -3.63 -17.67
C GLU A 357 -11.62 -2.51 -18.50
N SER A 358 -10.30 -2.60 -18.68
CA SER A 358 -9.54 -1.75 -19.59
C SER A 358 -9.98 -2.06 -21.02
N LYS A 359 -10.61 -1.07 -21.67
CA LYS A 359 -11.03 -1.17 -23.08
C LYS A 359 -9.85 -1.07 -24.04
#